data_AF-A0AAW6KKC2-F1
#
_entry.id   AF-A0AAW6KKC2-F1
#
_cell.length_a   1.000
_cell.length_b   1.000
_cell.length_c   1.000
_cell.angle_alpha   90.00
_cell.angle_beta   90.00
_cell.angle_gamma   90.00
#
_symmetry.space_group_name_H-M   'P 1'
#
loop_
_entity.id
_entity.type
_entity.pdbx_description
1 polymer ?
#
loop_
_entity_poly.entity_id
_entity_poly.type
_entity_poly.pdbx_seq_one_letter_code
_entity_poly.pdbx_strand_id
1 'polypeptide(L)'
;GGTFAQPIKLDYCHNCGDGINTPEAYEKLILDCLHGDATNFAHWDEVALSWSFVDAISQNWEENKTLSPNYEAGSMGPKAADDLLAKDGFHWWPL
;
A
#
# COMPACT_ATOMS: atom_id res chain seq x y z
N GLY A 1 38.19 -4.63 20.46
CA GLY A 1 37.47 -5.53 19.54
C GLY A 1 36.05 -5.05 19.45
N GLY A 2 35.62 -4.55 18.29
CA GLY A 2 34.27 -4.03 18.10
C GLY A 2 33.30 -5.15 17.72
N THR A 3 32.11 -5.14 18.32
CA THR A 3 31.01 -6.03 17.94
C THR A 3 30.50 -5.64 16.55
N PHE A 4 30.54 -6.58 15.61
CA PHE A 4 29.91 -6.44 14.30
C PHE A 4 28.45 -6.89 14.40
N ALA A 5 27.51 -6.03 13.99
CA ALA A 5 26.10 -6.39 13.86
C ALA A 5 25.83 -6.75 12.39
N GLN A 6 25.17 -7.90 12.16
CA GLN A 6 24.70 -8.32 10.84
C GLN A 6 23.16 -8.31 10.84
N PRO A 7 22.52 -7.78 9.78
CA PRO A 7 21.08 -7.85 9.66
C PRO A 7 20.64 -9.31 9.48
N ILE A 8 19.72 -9.77 10.32
CA ILE A 8 19.03 -11.05 10.16
C ILE A 8 17.64 -10.81 9.59
N LYS A 9 17.30 -11.53 8.53
CA LYS A 9 15.94 -11.55 7.99
C LYS A 9 15.18 -12.68 8.70
N LEU A 10 14.11 -12.33 9.40
CA LEU A 10 13.16 -13.31 9.92
C LEU A 10 12.13 -13.58 8.82
N ASP A 11 12.09 -14.80 8.32
CA ASP A 11 11.13 -15.19 7.29
C ASP A 11 9.91 -15.85 7.95
N TYR A 12 8.73 -15.27 7.72
CA TYR A 12 7.43 -15.88 8.03
C TYR A 12 6.76 -16.25 6.71
N CYS A 13 6.25 -17.47 6.62
CA CYS A 13 5.54 -17.93 5.44
C CYS A 13 4.15 -18.42 5.81
N HIS A 14 3.14 -17.71 5.32
CA HIS A 14 1.73 -17.96 5.61
C HIS A 14 1.21 -19.27 5.00
N ASN A 15 1.72 -19.68 3.83
CA ASN A 15 1.25 -20.84 3.06
C ASN A 15 2.27 -22.00 2.97
N CYS A 16 3.32 -22.01 3.80
CA CYS A 16 4.35 -23.06 3.74
C CYS A 16 3.96 -24.36 4.48
N GLY A 17 2.82 -24.38 5.17
CA GLY A 17 2.22 -25.58 5.76
C GLY A 17 0.98 -26.02 4.97
N ASP A 18 0.72 -27.33 4.95
CA ASP A 18 -0.43 -27.91 4.24
C ASP A 18 -1.76 -27.27 4.70
N GLY A 19 -2.39 -26.52 3.81
CA GLY A 19 -3.78 -26.07 3.96
C GLY A 19 -3.99 -24.58 3.70
N ILE A 20 -4.70 -24.28 2.60
CA ILE A 20 -5.33 -22.98 2.35
C ILE A 20 -6.45 -22.82 3.40
N ASN A 21 -6.10 -22.34 4.59
CA ASN A 21 -7.05 -22.07 5.68
C ASN A 21 -7.36 -20.57 5.81
N THR A 22 -6.90 -19.75 4.87
CA THR A 22 -7.23 -18.32 4.84
C THR A 22 -8.48 -18.14 4.00
N PRO A 23 -9.58 -17.65 4.58
CA PRO A 23 -10.78 -17.37 3.81
C PRO A 23 -10.48 -16.34 2.74
N GLU A 24 -11.18 -16.43 1.61
CA GLU A 24 -11.08 -15.42 0.56
C GLU A 24 -11.60 -14.07 1.10
N ALA A 25 -11.09 -12.95 0.57
CA ALA A 25 -11.43 -11.62 1.09
C ALA A 25 -12.96 -11.38 1.13
N TYR A 26 -13.68 -11.75 0.08
CA TYR A 26 -15.13 -11.62 0.01
C TYR A 26 -15.87 -12.65 0.88
N GLU A 27 -15.35 -13.87 1.02
CA GLU A 27 -15.90 -14.86 1.95
C GLU A 27 -15.96 -14.28 3.37
N LYS A 28 -14.86 -13.66 3.81
CA LYS A 28 -14.75 -13.03 5.11
C LYS A 28 -15.71 -11.83 5.24
N LEU A 29 -15.74 -10.92 4.26
CA LEU A 29 -16.61 -9.75 4.30
C LEU A 29 -18.11 -10.12 4.31
N ILE A 30 -18.51 -11.13 3.54
CA ILE A 30 -19.89 -11.61 3.55
C ILE A 30 -20.26 -12.22 4.91
N LEU A 31 -19.35 -13.01 5.50
CA LEU A 31 -19.57 -13.56 6.84
C LEU A 31 -19.71 -12.46 7.90
N ASP A 32 -18.88 -11.42 7.84
CA ASP A 32 -18.93 -10.29 8.77
C ASP A 32 -20.25 -9.51 8.61
N CYS A 33 -20.74 -9.31 7.38
CA CYS A 33 -22.07 -8.75 7.12
C CYS A 33 -23.20 -9.57 7.78
N LEU A 34 -23.15 -10.90 7.68
CA LEU A 34 -24.17 -11.79 8.26
C LEU A 34 -24.16 -11.76 9.79
N HIS A 35 -22.99 -11.55 10.40
CA HIS A 35 -22.84 -11.41 11.85
C HIS A 35 -23.10 -9.98 12.36
N GLY A 36 -23.28 -9.01 11.46
CA GLY A 36 -23.41 -7.60 11.83
C GLY A 36 -22.10 -6.99 12.36
N ASP A 37 -20.95 -7.56 11.98
CA ASP A 37 -19.63 -7.06 12.34
C ASP A 37 -19.15 -6.04 11.29
N ALA A 38 -18.99 -4.78 11.72
CA ALA A 38 -18.57 -3.68 10.86
C ALA A 38 -17.04 -3.44 10.85
N THR A 39 -16.24 -4.25 11.56
CA THR A 39 -14.81 -3.98 11.77
C THR A 39 -13.99 -3.87 10.49
N ASN A 40 -14.35 -4.64 9.45
CA ASN A 40 -13.64 -4.67 8.16
C ASN A 40 -14.25 -3.75 7.09
N PHE A 41 -15.18 -2.86 7.48
CA PHE A 41 -15.83 -1.91 6.58
C PHE A 41 -15.37 -0.50 6.92
N ALA A 42 -15.09 0.30 5.89
CA ALA A 42 -14.75 1.70 6.07
C ALA A 42 -15.95 2.48 6.61
N HIS A 43 -15.73 3.32 7.62
CA HIS A 43 -16.78 4.18 8.15
C HIS A 43 -16.98 5.42 7.26
N TRP A 44 -18.17 6.02 7.34
CA TRP A 44 -18.52 7.19 6.53
C TRP A 44 -17.51 8.34 6.66
N ASP A 45 -17.14 8.70 7.90
CA ASP A 45 -16.22 9.80 8.15
C ASP A 45 -14.83 9.54 7.57
N GLU A 46 -14.36 8.29 7.62
CA GLU A 46 -13.08 7.87 7.01
C GLU A 46 -13.11 7.99 5.49
N VAL A 47 -14.22 7.58 4.87
CA VAL A 47 -14.44 7.69 3.41
C VAL A 47 -14.51 9.16 2.99
N ALA A 48 -15.24 10.00 3.73
CA ALA A 48 -15.36 11.42 3.44
C ALA A 48 -14.00 12.13 3.52
N LEU A 49 -13.18 11.82 4.54
CA LEU A 49 -11.83 12.36 4.68
C LEU A 49 -10.90 11.87 3.56
N SER A 50 -10.99 10.60 3.19
CA SER A 50 -10.21 10.03 2.08
C SER A 50 -10.52 10.75 0.76
N TRP A 51 -11.80 11.00 0.48
CA TRP A 51 -12.22 11.77 -0.70
C TRP A 51 -11.73 13.22 -0.65
N SER A 52 -11.87 13.91 0.48
CA SER A 52 -11.37 15.29 0.61
C SER A 52 -9.87 15.40 0.30
N PHE A 53 -9.07 14.38 0.65
CA PHE A 53 -7.65 14.35 0.33
C PHE A 53 -7.39 14.12 -1.16
N VAL A 54 -8.07 13.14 -1.76
CA VAL A 54 -7.93 12.80 -3.20
C VAL A 54 -8.42 13.95 -4.08
N ASP A 55 -9.52 14.60 -3.73
CA ASP A 55 -10.12 15.70 -4.50
C ASP A 55 -9.15 16.86 -4.70
N ALA A 56 -8.41 17.24 -3.64
CA ALA A 56 -7.40 18.30 -3.73
C ALA A 56 -6.29 17.97 -4.73
N ILE A 57 -5.86 16.70 -4.79
CA ILE A 57 -4.84 16.23 -5.75
C ILE A 57 -5.42 16.22 -7.16
N SER A 58 -6.63 15.69 -7.33
CA SER A 58 -7.32 15.59 -8.62
C SER A 58 -7.56 16.97 -9.24
N GLN A 59 -8.09 17.92 -8.45
CA GLN A 59 -8.32 19.29 -8.89
C GLN A 59 -7.02 19.95 -9.39
N ASN A 60 -5.93 19.77 -8.64
CA ASN A 60 -4.63 20.31 -9.04
C ASN A 60 -4.14 19.71 -10.37
N TRP A 61 -4.39 18.43 -10.65
CA TRP A 61 -4.05 17.81 -11.93
C TRP A 61 -4.92 18.28 -13.10
N GLU A 62 -6.20 18.60 -12.85
CA GLU A 62 -7.09 19.18 -13.87
C GLU A 62 -6.64 20.58 -14.27
N GLU A 63 -6.25 21.41 -13.30
CA GLU A 63 -5.77 22.78 -13.50
C GLU A 63 -4.35 22.81 -14.08
N ASN A 64 -3.47 21.91 -13.65
CA ASN A 64 -2.07 21.84 -14.07
C ASN A 64 -1.82 20.60 -14.94
N LYS A 65 -1.96 20.78 -16.26
CA LYS A 65 -1.62 19.75 -17.26
C LYS A 65 -0.10 19.56 -17.45
N THR A 66 0.64 19.45 -16.35
CA THR A 66 2.04 19.00 -16.40
C THR A 66 2.10 17.58 -16.94
N LEU A 67 3.09 17.30 -17.80
CA LEU A 67 3.37 15.96 -18.29
C LEU A 67 3.60 15.02 -17.11
N SER A 68 2.70 14.06 -16.92
CA SER A 68 2.91 12.97 -15.98
C SER A 68 4.20 12.24 -16.33
N PRO A 69 5.08 11.98 -15.36
CA PRO A 69 6.34 11.30 -15.64
C PRO A 69 6.08 9.89 -16.17
N ASN A 70 6.59 9.62 -17.37
CA ASN A 70 6.42 8.33 -18.03
C ASN A 70 7.42 7.29 -17.49
N TYR A 71 7.11 6.01 -17.65
CA TYR A 71 7.94 4.90 -17.22
C TYR A 71 7.76 3.69 -18.13
N GLU A 72 8.75 2.80 -18.16
CA GLU A 72 8.69 1.59 -18.98
C GLU A 72 7.78 0.54 -18.34
N ALA A 73 7.01 -0.20 -19.15
CA ALA A 73 6.16 -1.27 -18.66
C ALA A 73 7.01 -2.38 -18.00
N GLY A 74 6.61 -2.80 -16.80
CA GLY A 74 7.37 -3.77 -16.00
C GLY A 74 8.47 -3.15 -15.11
N SER A 75 8.73 -1.84 -15.23
CA SER A 75 9.55 -1.12 -14.25
C SER A 75 8.76 -0.81 -12.97
N MET A 76 9.47 -0.37 -11.92
CA MET A 76 8.88 0.06 -10.65
C MET A 76 8.22 1.45 -10.69
N GLY A 77 8.16 2.08 -11.88
CA GLY A 77 7.62 3.43 -12.05
C GLY A 77 8.68 4.45 -12.45
N PRO A 78 8.33 5.75 -12.47
CA PRO A 78 9.23 6.81 -12.91
C PRO A 78 10.27 7.15 -11.84
N LYS A 79 11.44 7.64 -12.27
CA LYS A 79 12.52 8.14 -11.38
C LYS A 79 12.03 9.17 -10.35
N ALA A 80 11.03 9.97 -10.70
CA ALA A 80 10.42 10.95 -9.80
C ALA A 80 9.84 10.32 -8.51
N ALA A 81 9.44 9.04 -8.54
CA ALA A 81 8.96 8.31 -7.37
C ALA A 81 10.09 7.96 -6.40
N ASP A 82 11.28 7.60 -6.89
CA ASP A 82 12.47 7.38 -6.07
C ASP A 82 12.99 8.70 -5.49
N ASP A 83 13.06 9.73 -6.33
CA ASP A 83 13.54 11.07 -5.94
C ASP A 83 12.61 11.70 -4.89
N LEU A 84 11.32 11.31 -4.83
CA LEU A 84 10.38 11.74 -3.78
C LEU A 84 10.79 11.23 -2.41
N LEU A 85 11.03 9.92 -2.28
CA LEU A 85 11.44 9.30 -1.01
C LEU A 85 12.85 9.73 -0.58
N ALA A 86 13.76 9.87 -1.55
CA ALA A 86 15.15 10.23 -1.28
C ALA A 86 15.31 11.60 -0.60
N LYS A 87 14.36 12.53 -0.80
CA LYS A 87 14.34 13.84 -0.11
C LYS A 87 14.27 13.71 1.41
N ASP A 88 13.57 12.68 1.89
CA ASP A 88 13.39 12.40 3.31
C ASP A 88 14.33 11.28 3.80
N GLY A 89 15.29 10.85 2.97
CA GLY A 89 16.25 9.79 3.28
C GLY A 89 15.71 8.36 3.19
N PHE A 90 14.53 8.18 2.59
CA PHE A 90 13.90 6.87 2.39
C PHE A 90 14.17 6.32 0.98
N HIS A 91 13.96 5.01 0.83
CA HIS A 91 13.99 4.31 -0.45
C HIS A 91 12.91 3.22 -0.46
N TRP A 92 12.47 2.82 -1.66
CA TRP A 92 11.60 1.66 -1.82
C TRP A 92 12.35 0.39 -1.47
N TRP A 93 11.73 -0.48 -0.68
CA TRP A 93 12.28 -1.80 -0.44
C TRP A 93 12.05 -2.68 -1.67
N PRO A 94 13.06 -3.43 -2.12
CA PRO A 94 12.88 -4.37 -3.22
C PRO A 94 11.85 -5.44 -2.84
N LEU A 95 11.05 -5.85 -3.83
CA LEU A 95 10.11 -6.97 -3.73
C LEU A 95 10.86 -8.31 -3.61
#